data_AF-A0A9X3CM63-F1
#
_entry.id   AF-A0A9X3CM63-F1
#
_cell.length_a   1.000
_cell.length_b   1.000
_cell.length_c   1.000
_cell.angle_alpha   90.00
_cell.angle_beta   90.00
_cell.angle_gamma   90.00
#
_symmetry.space_group_name_H-M   'P 1'
#
loop_
_entity.id
_entity.type
_entity.pdbx_description
1 polymer ?
#
loop_
_entity_poly.entity_id
_entity_poly.type
_entity_poly.pdbx_seq_one_letter_code
_entity_poly.pdbx_strand_id
1 'polypeptide(L)'
;MKAWKVILPLMLSGGLVACSTTSQTESVTPPQVEEPKTDSSATQSPADSETTKADPVKPEPEAKKPAIVEKETKPAEKPTKPAVKPSPVKNGEGKLILGEQEYVRLVDMKVTTKARVDTGATTSSLSAVDIVPFERDGKDWVKFKVKHKGVESKEMSLPVERWVKVKQSGSEESDKRPVVLSAITIGDMTSKTEFTLADRTHLKYPVLLGRSFFRDVALVDVGRKYVQPKPKSK
;
A
#
# COMPACT_ATOMS: atom_id res chain seq x y z
N MET A 1 13.81 64.56 17.18
CA MET A 1 13.54 65.48 16.06
C MET A 1 13.97 64.85 14.74
N LYS A 2 13.03 64.42 13.91
CA LYS A 2 12.93 64.72 12.47
C LYS A 2 11.79 63.89 11.90
N ALA A 3 10.73 64.61 11.54
CA ALA A 3 9.54 64.13 10.89
C ALA A 3 9.82 63.93 9.39
N TRP A 4 9.23 62.91 8.79
CA TRP A 4 8.99 62.89 7.35
C TRP A 4 7.48 62.78 7.12
N LYS A 5 6.90 63.83 6.54
CA LYS A 5 5.51 63.89 6.12
C LYS A 5 5.37 63.34 4.70
N VAL A 6 4.42 62.41 4.55
CA VAL A 6 3.34 62.34 3.55
C VAL A 6 3.61 62.90 2.14
N ILE A 7 3.47 62.04 1.12
CA ILE A 7 2.79 62.38 -0.14
C ILE A 7 1.95 61.15 -0.59
N LEU A 8 0.62 61.32 -0.53
CA LEU A 8 -0.40 60.63 -1.33
C LEU A 8 -0.92 61.69 -2.32
N PRO A 9 -1.03 61.42 -3.63
CA PRO A 9 -2.33 61.05 -4.24
C PRO A 9 -2.10 60.00 -5.36
N LEU A 10 -3.07 59.37 -6.03
CA LEU A 10 -4.28 59.89 -6.64
C LEU A 10 -5.13 58.68 -7.06
N MET A 11 -6.43 58.76 -6.80
CA MET A 11 -7.44 57.87 -7.38
C MET A 11 -7.40 57.91 -8.91
N LEU A 12 -7.59 56.77 -9.55
CA LEU A 12 -8.30 56.71 -10.82
C LEU A 12 -9.29 55.53 -10.80
N SER A 13 -10.52 55.90 -10.54
CA SER A 13 -11.74 55.16 -10.79
C SER A 13 -11.93 54.93 -12.30
N GLY A 14 -12.30 53.71 -12.68
CA GLY A 14 -12.87 53.38 -13.99
C GLY A 14 -12.86 51.87 -14.17
N GLY A 15 -13.93 51.18 -14.51
CA GLY A 15 -15.34 51.52 -14.70
C GLY A 15 -16.08 50.19 -14.76
N LEU A 16 -17.28 50.15 -14.19
CA LEU A 16 -18.21 49.03 -14.30
C LEU A 16 -18.69 48.95 -15.76
N VAL A 17 -18.50 47.79 -16.40
CA VAL A 17 -19.28 47.40 -17.57
C VAL A 17 -20.07 46.15 -17.19
N ALA A 18 -21.32 46.38 -16.82
CA ALA A 18 -22.35 45.37 -16.77
C ALA A 18 -22.97 45.27 -18.16
N CYS A 19 -22.70 44.16 -18.86
CA CYS A 19 -23.51 43.75 -20.00
C CYS A 19 -24.43 42.61 -19.53
N SER A 20 -25.66 42.99 -19.20
CA SER A 20 -26.79 42.09 -19.09
C SER A 20 -27.28 41.75 -20.51
N THR A 21 -27.04 40.53 -20.95
CA THR A 21 -27.74 39.96 -22.11
C THR A 21 -28.43 38.68 -21.66
N THR A 22 -29.72 38.85 -21.40
CA THR A 22 -30.75 37.80 -21.44
C THR A 22 -30.69 37.12 -22.81
N SER A 23 -30.54 35.80 -22.82
CA SER A 23 -31.03 34.93 -23.89
C SER A 23 -31.10 33.49 -23.37
N GLN A 24 -32.35 33.10 -23.10
CA GLN A 24 -32.95 31.81 -23.45
C GLN A 24 -32.33 30.54 -22.86
N THR A 25 -33.06 30.02 -21.88
CA THR A 25 -33.16 28.62 -21.51
C THR A 25 -33.52 27.78 -22.74
N GLU A 26 -32.58 27.02 -23.26
CA GLU A 26 -32.87 25.80 -24.03
C GLU A 26 -32.40 24.60 -23.22
N SER A 27 -33.36 23.74 -22.91
CA SER A 27 -33.20 22.43 -22.32
C SER A 27 -32.47 21.51 -23.29
N VAL A 28 -31.20 21.18 -23.00
CA VAL A 28 -30.50 20.08 -23.68
C VAL A 28 -30.85 18.78 -22.95
N THR A 29 -31.82 18.08 -23.50
CA THR A 29 -32.14 16.68 -23.19
C THR A 29 -30.98 15.78 -23.62
N PRO A 30 -30.52 14.82 -22.80
CA PRO A 30 -29.54 13.81 -23.23
C PRO A 30 -30.12 12.94 -24.36
N PRO A 31 -29.32 12.46 -25.32
CA PRO A 31 -29.79 11.51 -26.31
C PRO A 31 -30.23 10.21 -25.62
N GLN A 32 -31.51 9.86 -25.80
CA GLN A 32 -32.01 8.52 -25.51
C GLN A 32 -31.37 7.54 -26.50
N VAL A 33 -30.64 6.55 -25.96
CA VAL A 33 -30.33 5.31 -26.69
C VAL A 33 -31.45 4.33 -26.34
N GLU A 34 -32.10 3.84 -27.39
CA GLU A 34 -33.12 2.80 -27.38
C GLU A 34 -32.78 1.61 -26.48
N GLU A 35 -33.75 1.21 -25.66
CA GLU A 35 -33.79 -0.09 -25.00
C GLU A 35 -34.11 -1.18 -26.04
N PRO A 36 -33.33 -2.26 -26.16
CA PRO A 36 -33.83 -3.48 -26.76
C PRO A 36 -34.66 -4.23 -25.70
N LYS A 37 -35.98 -4.24 -25.91
CA LYS A 37 -36.89 -5.22 -25.30
C LYS A 37 -36.55 -6.61 -25.85
N THR A 38 -36.16 -7.54 -24.99
CA THR A 38 -36.40 -8.97 -25.21
C THR A 38 -36.59 -9.68 -23.87
N ASP A 39 -37.42 -10.71 -23.96
CA ASP A 39 -38.31 -11.26 -22.94
C ASP A 39 -37.65 -11.88 -21.70
N SER A 40 -38.46 -11.89 -20.64
CA SER A 40 -38.22 -12.65 -19.43
C SER A 40 -38.44 -14.14 -19.68
N SER A 41 -37.52 -14.97 -19.20
CA SER A 41 -37.90 -16.27 -18.68
C SER A 41 -37.01 -16.61 -17.50
N ALA A 42 -37.64 -16.58 -16.33
CA ALA A 42 -37.10 -17.06 -15.08
C ALA A 42 -37.00 -18.59 -15.11
N THR A 43 -35.93 -19.14 -14.56
CA THR A 43 -35.95 -20.51 -14.03
C THR A 43 -35.23 -20.53 -12.70
N GLN A 44 -36.05 -20.75 -11.68
CA GLN A 44 -35.69 -21.03 -10.30
C GLN A 44 -34.96 -22.38 -10.23
N SER A 45 -33.97 -22.49 -9.34
CA SER A 45 -33.51 -23.79 -8.83
C SER A 45 -33.95 -23.89 -7.37
N PRO A 46 -34.76 -24.89 -7.00
CA PRO A 46 -35.04 -25.19 -5.61
C PRO A 46 -34.02 -26.19 -5.05
N ALA A 47 -33.83 -26.11 -3.74
CA ALA A 47 -33.36 -27.19 -2.90
C ALA A 47 -34.48 -28.21 -2.70
N ASP A 48 -34.16 -29.50 -2.57
CA ASP A 48 -34.84 -30.40 -1.63
C ASP A 48 -34.05 -31.68 -1.36
N SER A 49 -34.25 -32.17 -0.14
CA SER A 49 -33.69 -33.36 0.50
C SER A 49 -34.42 -34.66 0.10
N GLU A 50 -33.77 -35.77 0.49
CA GLU A 50 -34.37 -36.97 1.13
C GLU A 50 -34.29 -38.34 0.39
N THR A 51 -33.31 -39.14 0.85
CA THR A 51 -33.35 -40.53 1.31
C THR A 51 -34.22 -41.60 0.63
N THR A 52 -33.56 -42.68 0.16
CA THR A 52 -33.91 -44.07 0.54
C THR A 52 -32.68 -45.02 0.56
N LYS A 53 -32.55 -45.73 1.70
CA LYS A 53 -31.74 -46.92 2.09
C LYS A 53 -32.04 -48.18 1.22
N ALA A 54 -31.34 -49.32 1.20
CA ALA A 54 -30.19 -49.91 1.93
C ALA A 54 -29.76 -51.29 1.29
N ASP A 55 -28.46 -51.61 1.38
CA ASP A 55 -27.77 -52.87 1.82
C ASP A 55 -27.98 -54.25 1.12
N PRO A 56 -27.17 -55.31 1.42
CA PRO A 56 -25.74 -55.41 1.85
C PRO A 56 -24.95 -56.59 1.20
N VAL A 57 -23.60 -56.62 1.25
CA VAL A 57 -22.80 -57.86 1.42
C VAL A 57 -21.46 -57.57 2.16
N LYS A 58 -21.15 -58.43 3.16
CA LYS A 58 -19.93 -58.59 3.99
C LYS A 58 -19.61 -60.13 4.01
N PRO A 59 -18.50 -60.72 4.54
CA PRO A 59 -17.09 -60.32 4.81
C PRO A 59 -15.98 -61.25 4.19
N GLU A 60 -14.71 -60.78 4.24
CA GLU A 60 -13.37 -61.40 4.56
C GLU A 60 -13.02 -62.91 4.35
N PRO A 61 -11.71 -63.33 4.19
CA PRO A 61 -10.57 -62.97 5.07
C PRO A 61 -9.15 -62.82 4.46
N GLU A 62 -8.24 -62.45 5.38
CA GLU A 62 -6.80 -62.15 5.38
C GLU A 62 -5.80 -63.05 4.62
N ALA A 63 -4.68 -62.45 4.19
CA ALA A 63 -3.36 -63.11 4.21
C ALA A 63 -2.20 -62.10 4.41
N LYS A 64 -1.22 -62.49 5.23
CA LYS A 64 -0.18 -61.69 5.89
C LYS A 64 1.17 -61.61 5.13
N LYS A 65 1.84 -60.44 5.20
CA LYS A 65 3.29 -60.11 5.33
C LYS A 65 4.32 -60.70 4.30
N PRO A 66 5.57 -60.16 4.13
CA PRO A 66 6.38 -59.45 5.13
C PRO A 66 7.07 -58.14 4.71
N ALA A 67 7.60 -57.50 5.75
CA ALA A 67 8.35 -56.26 5.79
C ALA A 67 9.67 -56.31 5.00
N ILE A 68 10.00 -55.21 4.33
CA ILE A 68 11.33 -54.93 3.82
C ILE A 68 11.92 -53.82 4.70
N VAL A 69 13.08 -54.12 5.24
CA VAL A 69 13.91 -53.31 6.13
C VAL A 69 14.39 -52.07 5.38
N GLU A 70 13.91 -50.90 5.78
CA GLU A 70 14.41 -49.62 5.28
C GLU A 70 15.72 -49.30 6.01
N LYS A 71 16.80 -49.33 5.22
CA LYS A 71 18.18 -49.17 5.65
C LYS A 71 18.41 -47.70 6.00
N GLU A 72 18.70 -47.41 7.26
CA GLU A 72 19.16 -46.09 7.71
C GLU A 72 20.43 -45.69 6.95
N THR A 73 20.29 -44.80 5.97
CA THR A 73 21.41 -44.07 5.37
C THR A 73 21.45 -42.66 5.94
N LYS A 74 22.37 -42.47 6.89
CA LYS A 74 22.93 -41.20 7.33
C LYS A 74 23.14 -40.24 6.13
N PRO A 75 22.41 -39.11 6.02
CA PRO A 75 22.73 -38.11 5.01
C PRO A 75 24.07 -37.44 5.33
N ALA A 76 25.00 -37.56 4.39
CA ALA A 76 26.29 -36.90 4.39
C ALA A 76 26.15 -35.38 4.55
N GLU A 77 26.99 -34.80 5.42
CA GLU A 77 27.16 -33.36 5.55
C GLU A 77 27.58 -32.76 4.21
N LYS A 78 26.72 -31.91 3.66
CA LYS A 78 27.06 -31.03 2.54
C LYS A 78 28.02 -29.95 3.06
N PRO A 79 29.15 -29.68 2.37
CA PRO A 79 30.16 -28.74 2.86
C PRO A 79 29.55 -27.34 3.05
N THR A 80 29.67 -26.84 4.27
CA THR A 80 29.26 -25.50 4.70
C THR A 80 30.12 -24.45 4.01
N LYS A 81 29.51 -23.73 3.06
CA LYS A 81 30.10 -22.51 2.48
C LYS A 81 30.27 -21.48 3.61
N PRO A 82 31.46 -20.86 3.79
CA PRO A 82 31.70 -19.91 4.87
C PRO A 82 30.72 -18.73 4.82
N ALA A 83 30.28 -18.29 5.99
CA ALA A 83 29.29 -17.22 6.18
C ALA A 83 29.76 -15.90 5.54
N VAL A 84 29.38 -15.67 4.29
CA VAL A 84 29.54 -14.40 3.59
C VAL A 84 28.58 -13.39 4.24
N LYS A 85 29.11 -12.26 4.70
CA LYS A 85 28.28 -11.12 5.12
C LYS A 85 27.23 -10.85 4.03
N PRO A 86 25.93 -10.75 4.36
CA PRO A 86 24.89 -10.65 3.34
C PRO A 86 25.09 -9.30 2.63
N SER A 87 25.58 -9.37 1.39
CA SER A 87 25.83 -8.21 0.56
C SER A 87 24.56 -7.87 -0.23
N PRO A 88 24.28 -6.60 -0.52
CA PRO A 88 23.14 -6.19 -1.31
C PRO A 88 23.13 -6.88 -2.68
N VAL A 89 21.95 -7.29 -3.14
CA VAL A 89 21.79 -7.95 -4.44
C VAL A 89 21.44 -6.89 -5.50
N LYS A 90 22.26 -6.75 -6.53
CA LYS A 90 22.09 -5.78 -7.62
C LYS A 90 22.17 -6.47 -8.98
N ASN A 91 21.59 -5.86 -10.02
CA ASN A 91 21.77 -6.30 -11.40
C ASN A 91 23.11 -5.80 -11.98
N GLY A 92 23.42 -6.16 -13.23
CA GLY A 92 24.66 -5.73 -13.92
C GLY A 92 24.80 -4.21 -14.12
N GLU A 93 23.70 -3.45 -13.98
CA GLU A 93 23.68 -1.98 -14.08
C GLU A 93 23.79 -1.30 -12.70
N GLY A 94 23.90 -2.06 -11.61
CA GLY A 94 23.97 -1.53 -10.25
C GLY A 94 22.61 -1.17 -9.62
N LYS A 95 21.49 -1.45 -10.29
CA LYS A 95 20.13 -1.32 -9.70
C LYS A 95 19.89 -2.42 -8.68
N LEU A 96 19.21 -2.10 -7.58
CA LEU A 96 18.80 -3.11 -6.60
C LEU A 96 17.84 -4.12 -7.22
N ILE A 97 17.95 -5.39 -6.83
CA ILE A 97 16.91 -6.38 -7.12
C ILE A 97 16.03 -6.50 -5.89
N LEU A 98 14.75 -6.16 -6.02
CA LEU A 98 13.75 -6.32 -4.96
C LEU A 98 12.89 -7.55 -5.26
N GLY A 99 12.54 -8.31 -4.24
CA GLY A 99 11.48 -9.30 -4.33
C GLY A 99 10.10 -8.66 -4.31
N GLU A 100 9.06 -9.47 -4.42
CA GLU A 100 7.68 -9.02 -4.19
C GLU A 100 7.40 -8.62 -2.72
N GLN A 101 8.30 -8.97 -1.81
CA GLN A 101 8.28 -8.63 -0.40
C GLN A 101 9.71 -8.33 0.05
N GLU A 102 9.88 -7.31 0.89
CA GLU A 102 11.19 -6.93 1.41
C GLU A 102 11.15 -6.60 2.90
N TYR A 103 12.31 -6.71 3.56
CA TYR A 103 12.52 -6.09 4.86
C TYR A 103 12.98 -4.66 4.67
N VAL A 104 12.35 -3.73 5.37
CA VAL A 104 12.63 -2.31 5.28
C VAL A 104 12.82 -1.72 6.66
N ARG A 105 13.74 -0.76 6.79
CA ARG A 105 13.85 0.06 8.01
C ARG A 105 13.27 1.43 7.74
N LEU A 106 12.24 1.78 8.49
CA LEU A 106 11.73 3.13 8.57
C LEU A 106 12.64 3.91 9.52
N VAL A 107 13.49 4.77 8.96
CA VAL A 107 14.62 5.37 9.68
C VAL A 107 14.13 6.30 10.78
N ASP A 108 13.18 7.17 10.45
CA ASP A 108 12.64 8.18 11.37
C ASP A 108 11.82 7.52 12.50
N MET A 109 11.08 6.46 12.16
CA MET A 109 10.29 5.67 13.11
C MET A 109 11.13 4.68 13.94
N LYS A 110 12.39 4.45 13.56
CA LYS A 110 13.32 3.48 14.17
C LYS A 110 12.77 2.05 14.25
N VAL A 111 11.96 1.65 13.27
CA VAL A 111 11.40 0.29 13.18
C VAL A 111 11.84 -0.43 11.91
N THR A 112 12.09 -1.73 12.03
CA THR A 112 12.31 -2.61 10.89
C THR A 112 11.09 -3.49 10.71
N THR A 113 10.49 -3.47 9.52
CA THR A 113 9.25 -4.17 9.23
C THR A 113 9.26 -4.78 7.83
N LYS A 114 8.18 -5.50 7.48
CA LYS A 114 7.98 -6.06 6.14
C LYS A 114 7.26 -5.05 5.26
N ALA A 115 7.67 -4.96 4.01
CA ALA A 115 6.98 -4.21 2.97
C ALA A 115 6.52 -5.13 1.84
N ARG A 116 5.38 -4.81 1.24
CA ARG A 116 5.01 -5.28 -0.10
C ARG A 116 5.61 -4.32 -1.12
N VAL A 117 6.27 -4.85 -2.15
CA VAL A 117 6.65 -4.05 -3.31
C VAL A 117 5.48 -4.08 -4.29
N ASP A 118 4.91 -2.91 -4.58
CA ASP A 118 3.67 -2.78 -5.33
C ASP A 118 3.90 -1.93 -6.59
N THR A 119 3.98 -2.61 -7.73
CA THR A 119 4.16 -1.98 -9.04
C THR A 119 2.88 -1.30 -9.54
N GLY A 120 1.71 -1.58 -8.94
CA GLY A 120 0.45 -0.92 -9.23
C GLY A 120 0.28 0.43 -8.52
N ALA A 121 0.99 0.64 -7.41
CA ALA A 121 0.94 1.88 -6.65
C ALA A 121 1.95 2.92 -7.15
N THR A 122 1.52 4.17 -7.32
CA THR A 122 2.45 5.29 -7.62
C THR A 122 3.17 5.74 -6.34
N THR A 123 2.43 6.02 -5.28
CA THR A 123 2.94 6.50 -3.99
C THR A 123 2.94 5.38 -2.97
N SER A 124 3.96 5.36 -2.09
CA SER A 124 4.03 4.41 -0.99
C SER A 124 2.96 4.70 0.08
N SER A 125 2.59 3.69 0.86
CA SER A 125 1.66 3.85 1.99
C SER A 125 2.21 3.22 3.25
N LEU A 126 1.96 3.85 4.39
CA LEU A 126 2.37 3.39 5.71
C LEU A 126 1.13 3.23 6.60
N SER A 127 0.98 2.03 7.15
CA SER A 127 0.02 1.72 8.20
C SER A 127 0.46 2.41 9.49
N ALA A 128 -0.39 3.30 9.97
CA ALA A 128 -0.18 4.07 11.19
C ALA A 128 -1.49 4.16 11.97
N VAL A 129 -1.38 4.24 13.30
CA VAL A 129 -2.50 4.43 14.22
C VAL A 129 -2.34 5.75 14.96
N ASP A 130 -3.41 6.19 15.62
CA ASP A 130 -3.48 7.47 16.35
C ASP A 130 -3.05 8.65 15.47
N ILE A 131 -3.53 8.68 14.22
CA ILE A 131 -3.23 9.72 13.24
C ILE A 131 -3.99 10.99 13.63
N VAL A 132 -3.30 11.95 14.25
CA VAL A 132 -3.86 13.21 14.73
C VAL A 132 -3.20 14.39 14.01
N PRO A 133 -3.92 15.08 13.12
CA PRO A 133 -3.45 16.32 12.50
C PRO A 133 -3.37 17.45 13.53
N PHE A 134 -2.38 18.33 13.41
CA PHE A 134 -2.27 19.54 14.22
C PHE A 134 -1.49 20.62 13.47
N GLU A 135 -1.63 21.87 13.92
CA GLU A 135 -0.85 22.99 13.39
C GLU A 135 0.38 23.26 14.26
N ARG A 136 1.52 23.53 13.63
CA ARG A 136 2.73 24.05 14.29
C ARG A 136 3.40 25.07 13.39
N ASP A 137 3.57 26.29 13.91
CA ASP A 137 4.18 27.43 13.22
C ASP A 137 3.50 27.74 11.87
N GLY A 138 2.16 27.68 11.83
CA GLY A 138 1.37 27.92 10.61
C GLY A 138 1.48 26.85 9.54
N LYS A 139 2.03 25.68 9.86
CA LYS A 139 2.16 24.52 8.96
C LYS A 139 1.37 23.33 9.47
N ASP A 140 0.85 22.54 8.54
CA ASP A 140 0.19 21.27 8.85
C ASP A 140 1.22 20.23 9.29
N TRP A 141 0.96 19.59 10.42
CA TRP A 141 1.70 18.46 10.94
C TRP A 141 0.75 17.31 11.25
N VAL A 142 1.30 16.11 11.35
CA VAL A 142 0.57 14.93 11.77
C VAL A 142 1.36 14.17 12.82
N LYS A 143 0.69 13.83 13.91
CA LYS A 143 1.15 12.94 14.98
C LYS A 143 0.62 11.53 14.71
N PHE A 144 1.45 10.51 14.89
CA PHE A 144 1.05 9.12 14.69
C PHE A 144 2.06 8.15 15.32
N LYS A 145 1.72 6.85 15.34
CA LYS A 145 2.66 5.75 15.62
C LYS A 145 2.47 4.60 14.64
N VAL A 146 3.54 3.87 14.34
CA VAL A 146 3.48 2.62 13.57
C VAL A 146 3.20 1.50 14.55
N LYS A 147 2.11 0.75 14.35
CA LYS A 147 1.75 -0.42 15.16
C LYS A 147 1.26 -1.54 14.26
N HIS A 148 2.00 -2.63 14.15
CA HIS A 148 1.64 -3.76 13.29
C HIS A 148 2.26 -5.06 13.75
N LYS A 149 1.43 -6.05 14.13
CA LYS A 149 1.83 -7.45 14.43
C LYS A 149 3.14 -7.59 15.23
N GLY A 150 3.21 -6.93 16.39
CA GLY A 150 4.37 -6.99 17.30
C GLY A 150 5.50 -6.00 17.00
N VAL A 151 5.36 -5.17 15.96
CA VAL A 151 6.23 -4.01 15.71
C VAL A 151 5.49 -2.75 16.16
N GLU A 152 6.09 -1.98 17.05
CA GLU A 152 5.56 -0.69 17.51
C GLU A 152 6.67 0.36 17.53
N SER A 153 6.40 1.54 16.97
CA SER A 153 7.29 2.70 17.09
C SER A 153 6.90 3.55 18.29
N LYS A 154 7.79 4.46 18.70
CA LYS A 154 7.36 5.60 19.53
C LYS A 154 6.40 6.48 18.74
N GLU A 155 5.58 7.23 19.45
CA GLU A 155 4.82 8.34 18.87
C GLU A 155 5.81 9.37 18.30
N MET A 156 5.45 9.94 17.16
CA MET A 156 6.23 10.99 16.52
C MET A 156 5.33 11.94 15.75
N SER A 157 5.92 13.02 15.25
CA SER A 157 5.24 13.98 14.41
C SER A 157 6.10 14.36 13.21
N LEU A 158 5.47 14.43 12.03
CA LEU A 158 6.10 14.86 10.79
C LEU A 158 5.27 15.97 10.14
N PRO A 159 5.90 16.88 9.37
CA PRO A 159 5.16 17.82 8.55
C PRO A 159 4.32 17.07 7.50
N VAL A 160 3.14 17.62 7.19
CA VAL A 160 2.29 17.13 6.10
C VAL A 160 2.73 17.82 4.81
N GLU A 161 3.21 17.04 3.84
CA GLU A 161 3.62 17.54 2.52
C GLU A 161 2.40 17.96 1.69
N ARG A 162 1.32 17.18 1.79
CA ARG A 162 0.02 17.46 1.20
C ARG A 162 -1.04 16.51 1.75
N TRP A 163 -2.29 16.86 1.46
CA TRP A 163 -3.43 15.98 1.69
C TRP A 163 -3.88 15.36 0.37
N VAL A 164 -4.11 14.04 0.39
CA VAL A 164 -4.68 13.33 -0.75
C VAL A 164 -6.05 12.77 -0.41
N LYS A 165 -6.98 12.82 -1.35
CA LYS A 165 -8.26 12.12 -1.27
C LYS A 165 -8.08 10.74 -1.88
N VAL A 166 -8.34 9.70 -1.09
CA VAL A 166 -8.30 8.32 -1.56
C VAL A 166 -9.72 7.78 -1.57
N LYS A 167 -10.25 7.50 -2.75
CA LYS A 167 -11.51 6.75 -2.90
C LYS A 167 -11.24 5.29 -2.58
N GLN A 168 -11.99 4.71 -1.66
CA GLN A 168 -11.97 3.26 -1.50
C GLN A 168 -12.85 2.64 -2.58
N SER A 169 -12.44 1.49 -3.11
CA SER A 169 -13.25 0.75 -4.07
C SER A 169 -14.58 0.38 -3.42
N GLY A 170 -15.69 0.86 -3.98
CA GLY A 170 -17.04 0.60 -3.47
C GLY A 170 -17.57 1.60 -2.44
N SER A 171 -16.86 2.71 -2.15
CA SER A 171 -17.39 3.82 -1.35
C SER A 171 -17.52 5.11 -2.17
N GLU A 172 -18.62 5.83 -1.98
CA GLU A 172 -18.78 7.21 -2.50
C GLU A 172 -17.94 8.21 -1.68
N GLU A 173 -17.63 7.88 -0.42
CA GLU A 173 -16.80 8.70 0.45
C GLU A 173 -15.30 8.52 0.15
N SER A 174 -14.58 9.63 0.15
CA SER A 174 -13.13 9.67 -0.03
C SER A 174 -12.43 9.96 1.29
N ASP A 175 -11.48 9.11 1.68
CA ASP A 175 -10.62 9.32 2.84
C ASP A 175 -9.59 10.41 2.57
N LYS A 176 -9.55 11.44 3.42
CA LYS A 176 -8.47 12.44 3.38
C LYS A 176 -7.27 11.91 4.17
N ARG A 177 -6.16 11.65 3.48
CA ARG A 177 -4.93 11.08 4.07
C ARG A 177 -3.77 12.07 4.00
N PRO A 178 -3.02 12.27 5.10
CA PRO A 178 -1.82 13.08 5.06
C PRO A 178 -0.70 12.32 4.36
N VAL A 179 0.09 13.04 3.57
CA VAL A 179 1.34 12.55 2.99
C VAL A 179 2.49 13.09 3.81
N VAL A 180 3.39 12.21 4.25
CA VAL A 180 4.61 12.57 4.98
C VAL A 180 5.84 12.10 4.22
N LEU A 181 6.94 12.84 4.31
CA LEU A 181 8.23 12.43 3.77
C LEU A 181 9.04 11.72 4.86
N SER A 182 9.49 10.49 4.60
CA SER A 182 10.32 9.74 5.56
C SER A 182 11.40 8.92 4.87
N ALA A 183 12.53 8.75 5.55
CA ALA A 183 13.64 7.95 5.07
C ALA A 183 13.42 6.45 5.32
N ILE A 184 13.66 5.65 4.28
CA ILE A 184 13.58 4.19 4.30
C ILE A 184 14.89 3.57 3.83
N THR A 185 15.30 2.49 4.50
CA THR A 185 16.48 1.69 4.12
C THR A 185 16.07 0.30 3.65
N ILE A 186 16.61 -0.13 2.50
CA ILE A 186 16.49 -1.49 1.96
C ILE A 186 17.86 -1.91 1.41
N GLY A 187 18.39 -3.04 1.88
CA GLY A 187 19.77 -3.42 1.58
C GLY A 187 20.76 -2.35 2.07
N ASP A 188 21.58 -1.82 1.15
CA ASP A 188 22.50 -0.70 1.38
C ASP A 188 21.93 0.66 1.01
N MET A 189 20.76 0.72 0.35
CA MET A 189 20.19 1.97 -0.11
C MET A 189 19.32 2.60 0.98
N THR A 190 19.53 3.89 1.22
CA THR A 190 18.63 4.72 2.03
C THR A 190 18.16 5.89 1.19
N SER A 191 16.84 6.07 1.09
CA SER A 191 16.25 7.19 0.35
C SER A 191 15.02 7.73 1.07
N LYS A 192 14.69 9.00 0.85
CA LYS A 192 13.43 9.58 1.30
C LYS A 192 12.33 9.21 0.31
N THR A 193 11.17 8.83 0.82
CA THR A 193 9.97 8.62 0.01
C THR A 193 8.76 9.18 0.73
N GLU A 194 7.77 9.55 -0.06
CA GLU A 194 6.48 9.95 0.44
C GLU A 194 5.67 8.73 0.86
N PHE A 195 5.00 8.84 2.00
CA PHE A 195 4.04 7.86 2.49
C PHE A 195 2.69 8.52 2.72
N THR A 196 1.65 7.92 2.15
CA THR A 196 0.28 8.15 2.62
C THR A 196 0.06 7.42 3.93
N LEU A 197 -0.44 8.12 4.96
CA LEU A 197 -0.78 7.51 6.24
C LEU A 197 -2.24 7.08 6.27
N ALA A 198 -2.50 5.88 6.79
CA ALA A 198 -3.84 5.36 7.06
C ALA A 198 -3.77 4.25 8.11
N ASP A 199 -4.87 4.01 8.84
CA ASP A 199 -4.98 2.80 9.63
C ASP A 199 -5.23 1.60 8.70
N ARG A 200 -4.19 0.76 8.59
CA ARG A 200 -4.20 -0.47 7.80
C ARG A 200 -3.75 -1.66 8.64
N THR A 201 -3.98 -1.60 9.95
CA THR A 201 -3.63 -2.67 10.91
C THR A 201 -4.23 -4.02 10.55
N HIS A 202 -5.39 -4.01 9.86
CA HIS A 202 -6.07 -5.19 9.32
C HIS A 202 -5.33 -5.85 8.15
N LEU A 203 -4.42 -5.15 7.45
CA LEU A 203 -3.71 -5.69 6.30
C LEU A 203 -2.51 -6.56 6.70
N LYS A 204 -1.96 -7.29 5.74
CA LYS A 204 -0.80 -8.16 5.99
C LYS A 204 0.50 -7.36 6.18
N TYR A 205 0.72 -6.33 5.38
CA TYR A 205 1.95 -5.54 5.36
C TYR A 205 1.69 -4.12 5.83
N PRO A 206 2.47 -3.60 6.81
CA PRO A 206 2.34 -2.22 7.25
C PRO A 206 2.90 -1.22 6.24
N VAL A 207 3.75 -1.66 5.31
CA VAL A 207 4.32 -0.80 4.27
C VAL A 207 3.94 -1.37 2.91
N LEU A 208 3.42 -0.51 2.04
CA LEU A 208 3.40 -0.73 0.59
C LEU A 208 4.40 0.24 -0.03
N LEU A 209 5.35 -0.27 -0.80
CA LEU A 209 6.27 0.54 -1.57
C LEU A 209 5.70 0.74 -2.96
N GLY A 210 5.47 2.00 -3.33
CA GLY A 210 5.04 2.38 -4.67
C GLY A 210 6.22 2.68 -5.59
N ARG A 211 5.92 2.81 -6.89
CA ARG A 211 6.91 3.05 -7.96
C ARG A 211 7.76 4.30 -7.76
N SER A 212 7.21 5.36 -7.14
CA SER A 212 7.97 6.59 -6.86
C SER A 212 9.25 6.34 -6.05
N PHE A 213 9.28 5.28 -5.22
CA PHE A 213 10.49 4.91 -4.48
C PHE A 213 11.53 4.19 -5.34
N PHE A 214 11.11 3.26 -6.22
CA PHE A 214 12.02 2.30 -6.84
C PHE A 214 12.18 2.40 -8.36
N ARG A 215 11.37 3.21 -9.07
CA ARG A 215 11.32 3.25 -10.55
C ARG A 215 12.69 3.48 -11.23
N ASP A 216 13.57 4.24 -10.59
CA ASP A 216 14.86 4.64 -11.17
C ASP A 216 16.05 3.87 -10.56
N VAL A 217 15.82 3.13 -9.48
CA VAL A 217 16.89 2.58 -8.61
C VAL A 217 16.82 1.07 -8.41
N ALA A 218 15.72 0.41 -8.81
CA ALA A 218 15.55 -1.02 -8.61
C ALA A 218 14.74 -1.72 -9.71
N LEU A 219 14.96 -3.03 -9.84
CA LEU A 219 14.12 -3.97 -10.57
C LEU A 219 13.35 -4.85 -9.59
N VAL A 220 12.10 -5.16 -9.91
CA VAL A 220 11.24 -6.01 -9.07
C VAL A 220 11.13 -7.40 -9.69
N ASP A 221 11.64 -8.41 -9.00
CA ASP A 221 11.47 -9.82 -9.31
C ASP A 221 10.34 -10.39 -8.44
N VAL A 222 9.16 -10.55 -9.04
CA VAL A 222 7.96 -11.00 -8.33
C VAL A 222 8.02 -12.46 -7.87
N GLY A 223 8.95 -13.27 -8.41
CA GLY A 223 9.16 -14.66 -8.02
C GLY A 223 9.95 -14.83 -6.72
N ARG A 224 10.55 -13.74 -6.21
CA ARG A 224 11.44 -13.77 -5.04
C ARG A 224 10.88 -12.96 -3.87
N LYS A 225 11.37 -13.26 -2.68
CA LYS A 225 11.05 -12.55 -1.43
C LYS A 225 12.31 -12.33 -0.62
N TYR A 226 12.40 -11.20 0.05
CA TYR A 226 13.51 -10.85 0.95
C TYR A 226 14.86 -10.99 0.26
N VAL A 227 14.95 -10.42 -0.95
CA VAL A 227 16.16 -10.49 -1.78
C VAL A 227 17.28 -9.71 -1.11
N GLN A 228 16.93 -8.61 -0.45
CA GLN A 228 17.90 -7.79 0.26
C GLN A 228 18.14 -8.30 1.70
N PRO A 229 19.36 -8.11 2.23
CA PRO A 229 19.65 -8.37 3.63
C PRO A 229 18.69 -7.58 4.53
N LYS A 230 18.18 -8.23 5.58
CA LYS A 230 17.34 -7.55 6.58
C LYS A 230 18.12 -6.38 7.20
N PRO A 231 17.63 -5.12 7.11
CA PRO A 231 18.29 -3.99 7.72
C PRO A 231 18.47 -4.19 9.22
N LYS A 232 19.63 -3.79 9.75
CA LYS A 232 19.91 -3.88 11.19
C LYS A 232 19.16 -2.78 11.94
N SER A 233 18.64 -3.13 13.10
CA SER A 233 18.21 -2.16 14.11
C SER A 233 19.46 -1.48 14.67
N LYS A 234 19.82 -0.31 14.12
CA LYS A 234 20.69 0.63 14.84
C LYS A 234 19.88 1.37 15.88
#